data_AF-A0A6J4PKW0-F1
#
_entry.id   AF-A0A6J4PKW0-F1
#
_cell.length_a   1.000
_cell.length_b   1.000
_cell.length_c   1.000
_cell.angle_alpha   90.00
_cell.angle_beta   90.00
_cell.angle_gamma   90.00
#
_symmetry.space_group_name_H-M   'P 1'
#
loop_
_entity.id
_entity.type
_entity.pdbx_description
1 polymer ?
#
loop_
_entity_poly.entity_id
_entity_poly.type
_entity_poly.pdbx_seq_one_letter_code
_entity_poly.pdbx_strand_id
1 'polypeptide(L)' 'QLQIGEPFWMPEIGLGIGRSPYQDGNRTIEALYWYDQQGTRYLTPEEQLERYRQRFGDLPAA' A
#
# COMPACT_ATOMS: atom_id res chain seq x y z
N GLN A 1 -13.73 -2.80 1.99
CA GLN A 1 -13.86 -4.17 1.47
C GLN A 1 -13.46 -4.12 0.01
N LEU A 2 -12.47 -4.93 -0.41
CA LEU A 2 -12.08 -5.03 -1.83
C LEU A 2 -13.31 -5.43 -2.65
N GLN A 3 -13.50 -4.82 -3.82
CA GLN A 3 -14.58 -5.26 -4.71
C GLN A 3 -14.25 -6.64 -5.28
N ILE A 4 -15.28 -7.37 -5.69
CA ILE A 4 -15.12 -8.66 -6.38
C ILE A 4 -14.26 -8.41 -7.63
N GLY A 5 -13.12 -9.09 -7.72
CA GLY A 5 -12.15 -8.92 -8.81
C GLY A 5 -10.94 -8.04 -8.49
N GLU A 6 -10.82 -7.50 -7.27
CA GLU A 6 -9.62 -6.78 -6.83
C GLU A 6 -8.76 -7.60 -5.84
N PRO A 7 -7.43 -7.58 -5.97
CA PRO A 7 -6.68 -6.90 -7.04
C PRO A 7 -6.79 -7.63 -8.40
N PHE A 8 -6.93 -6.87 -9.47
CA PHE A 8 -6.91 -7.39 -10.84
C PHE A 8 -5.46 -7.70 -11.22
N TRP A 9 -5.17 -8.99 -11.47
CA TRP A 9 -3.82 -9.47 -11.77
C TRP A 9 -3.46 -9.29 -13.26
N MET A 10 -2.30 -8.67 -13.52
CA MET A 10 -1.72 -8.50 -14.85
C MET A 10 -0.43 -9.34 -14.95
N PRO A 11 -0.49 -10.58 -15.47
CA PRO A 11 0.66 -11.47 -15.54
C PRO A 11 1.80 -10.93 -16.41
N GLU A 12 1.51 -10.07 -17.37
CA GLU A 12 2.48 -9.48 -18.31
C GLU A 12 3.53 -8.61 -17.60
N ILE A 13 3.17 -8.03 -16.46
CA ILE A 13 4.05 -7.17 -15.67
C ILE A 13 4.24 -7.68 -14.24
N GLY A 14 3.64 -8.82 -13.89
CA GLY A 14 3.73 -9.41 -12.55
C GLY A 14 3.18 -8.53 -11.44
N LEU A 15 2.12 -7.75 -11.71
CA LEU A 15 1.49 -6.85 -10.74
C LEU A 15 -0.03 -6.99 -10.74
N GLY A 16 -0.62 -6.88 -9.55
CA GLY A 16 -2.06 -6.70 -9.37
C GLY A 16 -2.41 -5.24 -9.10
N ILE A 17 -3.58 -4.76 -9.54
CA ILE A 17 -4.09 -3.42 -9.21
C ILE A 17 -5.41 -3.52 -8.45
N GLY A 18 -5.54 -2.79 -7.35
CA GLY A 18 -6.75 -2.80 -6.51
C GLY A 18 -6.83 -1.57 -5.63
N ARG A 19 -7.93 -1.45 -4.87
CA ARG A 19 -8.15 -0.31 -3.99
C ARG A 19 -7.82 -0.63 -2.55
N SER A 20 -7.30 0.34 -1.82
CA SER A 20 -7.21 0.25 -0.37
C SER A 20 -7.30 1.61 0.28
N PRO A 21 -7.65 1.66 1.57
CA PRO A 21 -7.63 2.90 2.33
C PRO A 21 -6.23 3.52 2.30
N TYR A 22 -6.18 4.83 2.08
CA TYR A 22 -4.98 5.65 2.22
C TYR A 22 -5.30 6.83 3.14
N GLN A 23 -4.37 7.12 4.06
CA GLN A 23 -4.49 8.25 4.96
C GLN A 23 -3.84 9.49 4.33
N ASP A 24 -4.67 10.43 3.88
CA ASP A 24 -4.27 11.73 3.36
C ASP A 24 -4.51 12.80 4.44
N GLY A 25 -3.48 13.04 5.26
CA GLY A 25 -3.57 13.93 6.41
C GLY A 25 -4.63 13.45 7.40
N ASN A 26 -5.74 14.20 7.53
CA ASN A 26 -6.86 13.88 8.42
C ASN A 26 -8.02 13.15 7.71
N ARG A 27 -7.84 12.75 6.45
CA ARG A 27 -8.87 12.09 5.65
C ARG A 27 -8.43 10.68 5.26
N THR A 28 -9.36 9.75 5.28
CA THR A 28 -9.15 8.41 4.71
C THR A 28 -9.88 8.35 3.37
N ILE A 29 -9.15 8.00 2.31
CA ILE A 29 -9.68 7.85 0.95
C ILE A 29 -9.45 6.43 0.43
N GLU A 30 -10.20 6.03 -0.60
CA GLU A 30 -9.89 4.82 -1.36
C GLU A 30 -8.90 5.18 -2.48
N ALA A 31 -7.67 4.68 -2.39
CA ALA A 31 -6.63 4.89 -3.39
C ALA A 31 -6.31 3.59 -4.14
N LEU A 32 -5.73 3.71 -5.34
CA LEU A 32 -5.23 2.56 -6.09
C LEU A 32 -3.83 2.18 -5.61
N TYR A 33 -3.60 0.88 -5.51
CA TYR A 33 -2.33 0.28 -5.12
C TYR A 33 -1.92 -0.83 -6.06
N TRP A 34 -0.62 -1.07 -6.08
CA TRP A 34 -0.05 -2.29 -6.63
C TRP A 34 -0.07 -3.41 -5.59
N TYR A 35 -0.21 -4.64 -6.08
CA TYR A 35 -0.24 -5.86 -5.30
C TYR A 35 0.70 -6.89 -5.92
N ASP A 36 1.31 -7.72 -5.07
CA ASP A 36 2.04 -8.89 -5.53
C ASP A 36 1.08 -10.02 -5.98
N GLN A 37 1.66 -11.13 -6.46
CA GLN A 37 0.90 -12.29 -6.92
C GLN A 37 0.05 -12.95 -5.81
N GLN A 38 0.42 -12.77 -4.53
CA GLN A 38 -0.32 -13.29 -3.38
C GLN A 38 -1.46 -12.33 -2.96
N GLY A 39 -1.59 -11.18 -3.62
CA GLY A 39 -2.55 -10.14 -3.26
C GLY A 39 -2.09 -9.29 -2.08
N THR A 40 -0.79 -9.27 -1.78
CA THR A 40 -0.22 -8.37 -0.77
C THR A 40 0.01 -7.00 -1.39
N ARG A 41 -0.53 -5.98 -0.73
CA ARG A 41 -0.39 -4.58 -1.15
C ARG A 41 1.04 -4.09 -0.97
N TYR A 42 1.61 -3.46 -1.99
CA TYR A 42 2.82 -2.67 -1.85
C TYR A 42 2.52 -1.37 -1.10
N LEU A 43 3.30 -1.09 -0.07
CA LEU A 43 3.14 0.10 0.75
C LEU A 43 3.69 1.34 0.05
N THR A 44 3.05 2.49 0.27
CA THR A 44 3.63 3.76 -0.16
C THR A 44 4.91 4.06 0.64
N PRO A 45 5.80 4.95 0.14
CA PRO A 45 6.97 5.39 0.90
C PRO A 45 6.61 5.92 2.30
N GLU A 46 5.50 6.65 2.43
CA GLU A 46 4.98 7.21 3.68
C GLU A 46 4.58 6.09 4.65
N GLU A 47 3.85 5.08 4.16
CA GLU A 47 3.46 3.93 4.98
C GLU A 47 4.67 3.08 5.40
N GLN A 48 5.68 2.95 4.54
CA GLN A 48 6.94 2.29 4.90
C GLN A 48 7.69 3.06 5.98
N LEU A 49 7.73 4.39 5.87
CA LEU A 49 8.34 5.26 6.87
C LEU A 49 7.60 5.16 8.21
N GLU A 50 6.28 5.17 8.20
CA GLU A 50 5.47 5.00 9.40
C GLU A 50 5.70 3.64 10.06
N ARG A 51 5.73 2.56 9.28
CA ARG A 51 6.10 1.22 9.78
C ARG A 51 7.51 1.19 10.37
N TYR A 52 8.47 1.85 9.73
CA TYR A 52 9.82 1.96 10.26
C TYR A 52 9.81 2.67 11.61
N ARG A 53 9.12 3.82 11.71
CA ARG A 53 9.01 4.60 12.95
C ARG A 53 8.38 3.81 14.09
N GLN A 54 7.33 3.05 13.80
CA GLN A 54 6.68 2.17 14.78
C GLN A 54 7.62 1.06 15.28
N ARG A 55 8.52 0.56 14.42
CA ARG A 55 9.40 -0.56 14.74
C ARG A 55 10.73 -0.15 15.37
N PHE A 56 11.30 0.98 14.94
CA PHE A 56 12.65 1.40 15.27
C PHE A 56 12.74 2.78 15.93
N GLY A 57 11.61 3.50 16.04
CA GLY A 57 11.59 4.90 16.46
C GLY A 57 11.90 5.86 15.32
N ASP A 58 12.08 7.13 15.66
CA ASP A 58 12.36 8.16 14.65
C ASP A 58 13.62 7.86 13.84
N LEU A 59 13.61 8.29 12.58
CA LEU A 59 14.80 8.20 11.75
C LEU A 59 15.94 8.98 12.42
N PRO A 60 17.15 8.42 12.48
CA PRO A 60 18.31 9.18 12.94
C PRO A 60 18.45 10.42 12.05
N ALA A 61 18.76 11.55 12.68
CA ALA A 61 19.12 12.76 11.94
C ALA A 61 20.31 12.44 11.02
N ALA A 62 20.18 12.83 9.75
CA ALA A 62 21.20 12.65 8.73
C ALA A 62 22.46 13.46 9.04
#